data_AF-A0A7Y5XZ67-F1
#
_entry.id   AF-A0A7Y5XZ67-F1
#
_cell.length_a   1.000
_cell.length_b   1.000
_cell.length_c   1.000
_cell.angle_alpha   90.00
_cell.angle_beta   90.00
_cell.angle_gamma   90.00
#
_symmetry.space_group_name_H-M   'P 1'
#
loop_
_entity.id
_entity.type
_entity.pdbx_description
1 polymer ?
#
loop_
_entity_poly.entity_id
_entity_poly.type
_entity_poly.pdbx_seq_one_letter_code
_entity_poly.pdbx_strand_id
1 'polypeptide(L)'
;MRRLLFLFAFVLLCAPANAAAGTVFLVDGRGWGHGIGMSQYGARGYAQAGWSHQRILAHYYRGTKLQLVPARPVRVLLAERKATVTIGSTTPFKVVDARGKVRKLKAGLQRVAGRKLAKLRSPLRFVPGAAPLRLDGNAYRGALLVHRRGATLTVVNKLPLDRYLRGVVPWEMPDDWHQQALRAQAVVARSYALATLKPGTIFDLYADTRSQVYGGIQAEAATTNRAIGATAGRVLFWNGRVATTFYHSTSGGKTISIAEAWPRATPVPYLVSVADPYDTLSKHHRWGPVLLTPAQVGRKVGMPRLRDLLVVRGRSGRAVSVRLKGVRSTRTMLSQDFRRALDLRSTWFTVRVLNLDPPLERALANRPVKLRGFVRGLTKVRLEQQVAGGTWTTVRPVKTRADGRFTVTVTPRRATSYRLATRRAAGGAVTVKPR
;
A
#
# COMPACT_ATOMS: atom_id res chain seq x y z
N MET A 1 37.88 9.49 66.71
CA MET A 1 37.08 10.56 66.05
C MET A 1 36.27 9.96 64.92
N ARG A 2 34.94 9.82 65.12
CA ARG A 2 33.98 9.28 64.15
C ARG A 2 33.76 10.32 63.04
N ARG A 3 33.88 9.93 61.76
CA ARG A 3 33.44 10.78 60.63
C ARG A 3 32.27 10.12 59.90
N LEU A 4 31.16 10.84 59.94
CA LEU A 4 29.87 10.59 59.31
C LEU A 4 30.00 10.49 57.78
N LEU A 5 29.49 9.41 57.18
CA LEU A 5 29.20 9.32 55.75
C LEU A 5 27.80 9.89 55.50
N PHE A 6 27.70 11.04 54.82
CA PHE A 6 26.44 11.55 54.29
C PHE A 6 26.16 10.89 52.93
N LEU A 7 25.08 10.11 52.88
CA LEU A 7 24.54 9.49 51.67
C LEU A 7 23.73 10.55 50.90
N PHE A 8 24.26 11.08 49.79
CA PHE A 8 23.48 11.90 48.87
C PHE A 8 22.63 10.98 47.98
N ALA A 9 21.35 10.84 48.32
CA ALA A 9 20.36 10.21 47.46
C ALA A 9 20.14 11.08 46.21
N PHE A 10 20.67 10.63 45.07
CA PHE A 10 20.33 11.18 43.76
C PHE A 10 18.88 10.82 43.44
N VAL A 11 17.94 11.71 43.77
CA VAL A 11 16.57 11.63 43.25
C VAL A 11 16.65 11.95 41.76
N LEU A 12 16.68 10.90 40.93
CA LEU A 12 16.44 11.00 39.50
C LEU A 12 15.00 11.52 39.31
N LEU A 13 14.84 12.84 39.15
CA LEU A 13 13.62 13.43 38.64
C LEU A 13 13.44 12.98 37.18
N CYS A 14 12.74 11.87 36.98
CA CYS A 14 12.14 11.51 35.71
C CYS A 14 11.16 12.61 35.30
N ALA A 15 11.62 13.59 34.52
CA ALA A 15 10.72 14.49 33.81
C ALA A 15 9.82 13.66 32.86
N PRO A 16 8.50 13.88 32.86
CA PRO A 16 7.58 13.01 32.13
C PRO A 16 7.78 13.16 30.62
N ALA A 17 7.55 12.05 29.92
CA ALA A 17 7.68 11.86 28.48
C ALA A 17 6.67 12.65 27.60
N ASN A 18 6.17 13.81 28.04
CA ASN A 18 4.97 14.45 27.48
C ASN A 18 5.18 15.53 26.42
N ALA A 19 6.35 15.61 25.79
CA ALA A 19 6.62 16.59 24.74
C ALA A 19 5.86 16.37 23.41
N ALA A 20 4.92 15.42 23.35
CA ALA A 20 4.07 15.13 22.20
C ALA A 20 2.57 15.32 22.49
N ALA A 21 2.17 15.70 23.70
CA ALA A 21 0.78 15.66 24.16
C ALA A 21 -0.18 16.56 23.36
N GLY A 22 0.29 17.72 22.86
CA GLY A 22 -0.52 18.65 22.06
C GLY A 22 -0.37 18.53 20.55
N THR A 23 0.40 17.56 20.04
CA THR A 23 0.69 17.45 18.60
C THR A 23 -0.29 16.54 17.87
N VAL A 24 -0.84 17.01 16.76
CA VAL A 24 -1.55 16.19 15.77
C VAL A 24 -0.98 16.44 14.37
N PHE A 25 -0.84 15.35 13.62
CA PHE A 25 -0.53 15.35 12.21
C PHE A 25 -1.81 15.19 11.41
N LEU A 26 -2.04 16.08 10.45
CA LEU A 26 -3.09 15.92 9.44
C LEU A 26 -2.41 15.48 8.15
N VAL A 27 -2.75 14.29 7.68
CA VAL A 27 -2.18 13.71 6.46
C VAL A 27 -3.23 13.71 5.36
N ASP A 28 -3.11 14.64 4.43
CA ASP A 28 -3.89 14.66 3.19
C ASP A 28 -3.06 14.05 2.06
N GLY A 29 -3.72 13.44 1.08
CA GLY A 29 -3.01 12.96 -0.10
C GLY A 29 -3.87 12.78 -1.33
N ARG A 30 -3.24 12.22 -2.36
CA ARG A 30 -3.80 12.04 -3.70
C ARG A 30 -3.45 10.67 -4.26
N GLY A 31 -4.34 10.10 -5.06
CA GLY A 31 -4.15 8.81 -5.70
C GLY A 31 -4.07 7.62 -4.73
N TRP A 32 -3.99 6.43 -5.31
CA TRP A 32 -3.93 5.15 -4.62
C TRP A 32 -3.05 4.17 -5.41
N GLY A 33 -1.99 3.70 -4.75
CA GLY A 33 -0.98 2.80 -5.33
C GLY A 33 0.39 3.46 -5.46
N HIS A 34 1.30 2.77 -6.16
CA HIS A 34 2.69 3.21 -6.30
C HIS A 34 2.87 4.33 -7.34
N GLY A 35 1.89 4.55 -8.23
CA GLY A 35 1.86 5.67 -9.16
C GLY A 35 2.62 5.47 -10.49
N ILE A 36 3.23 4.30 -10.70
CA ILE A 36 4.07 4.01 -11.88
C ILE A 36 3.19 3.38 -12.98
N GLY A 37 3.41 3.74 -14.24
CA GLY A 37 2.67 3.19 -15.38
C GLY A 37 1.17 3.51 -15.34
N MET A 38 0.33 2.62 -15.86
CA MET A 38 -1.08 2.89 -16.09
C MET A 38 -1.89 3.08 -14.80
N SER A 39 -2.67 4.17 -14.73
CA SER A 39 -3.73 4.31 -13.73
C SER A 39 -5.01 3.63 -14.23
N GLN A 40 -5.61 2.77 -13.42
CA GLN A 40 -6.86 2.09 -13.77
C GLN A 40 -8.02 3.09 -13.94
N TYR A 41 -8.20 4.00 -12.99
CA TYR A 41 -9.23 5.05 -13.09
C TYR A 41 -8.94 6.05 -14.20
N GLY A 42 -7.67 6.39 -14.44
CA GLY A 42 -7.30 7.20 -15.60
C GLY A 42 -7.63 6.50 -16.93
N ALA A 43 -7.27 5.22 -17.07
CA ALA A 43 -7.62 4.39 -18.23
C ALA A 43 -9.14 4.30 -18.44
N ARG A 44 -9.93 4.18 -17.36
CA ARG A 44 -11.40 4.27 -17.42
C ARG A 44 -11.86 5.60 -18.02
N GLY A 45 -11.37 6.73 -17.50
CA GLY A 45 -11.83 8.02 -17.97
C GLY A 45 -11.34 8.38 -19.37
N TYR A 46 -10.12 8.00 -19.76
CA TYR A 46 -9.68 8.08 -21.15
C TYR A 46 -10.59 7.25 -22.07
N ALA A 47 -10.96 6.04 -21.66
CA ALA A 47 -11.86 5.19 -22.43
C ALA A 47 -13.27 5.79 -22.55
N GLN A 48 -13.80 6.41 -21.48
CA GLN A 48 -15.06 7.15 -21.50
C GLN A 48 -14.99 8.41 -22.38
N ALA A 49 -13.82 9.01 -22.52
CA ALA A 49 -13.54 10.09 -23.46
C ALA A 49 -13.26 9.59 -24.91
N GLY A 50 -13.61 8.35 -25.22
CA GLY A 50 -13.53 7.78 -26.57
C GLY A 50 -12.15 7.22 -26.98
N TRP A 51 -11.18 7.13 -26.06
CA TRP A 51 -9.87 6.60 -26.42
C TRP A 51 -9.89 5.07 -26.61
N SER A 52 -9.22 4.60 -27.65
CA SER A 52 -8.95 3.18 -27.83
C SER A 52 -7.92 2.68 -26.81
N HIS A 53 -7.94 1.38 -26.52
CA HIS A 53 -6.94 0.75 -25.65
C HIS A 53 -5.51 0.98 -26.16
N GLN A 54 -5.27 0.96 -27.49
CA GLN A 54 -3.94 1.25 -28.04
C GLN A 54 -3.48 2.67 -27.67
N ARG A 55 -4.37 3.66 -27.79
CA ARG A 55 -4.06 5.05 -27.44
C ARG A 55 -3.80 5.23 -25.94
N ILE A 56 -4.61 4.57 -25.10
CA ILE A 56 -4.41 4.55 -23.64
C ILE A 56 -3.03 3.97 -23.28
N LEU A 57 -2.67 2.83 -23.88
CA LEU A 57 -1.38 2.19 -23.63
C LEU A 57 -0.21 3.04 -24.11
N ALA A 58 -0.30 3.64 -25.30
CA ALA A 58 0.73 4.53 -25.84
C ALA A 58 0.94 5.77 -24.97
N HIS A 59 -0.10 6.26 -24.29
CA HIS A 59 0.01 7.37 -23.35
C HIS A 59 0.78 7.01 -22.08
N TYR A 60 0.47 5.86 -21.46
CA TYR A 60 1.09 5.44 -20.20
C TYR A 60 2.47 4.77 -20.37
N TYR A 61 2.74 4.16 -21.52
CA TYR A 61 3.97 3.42 -21.82
C TYR A 61 4.58 3.91 -23.14
N ARG A 62 4.96 5.19 -23.18
CA ARG A 62 5.42 5.87 -24.39
C ARG A 62 6.61 5.16 -25.04
N GLY A 63 6.55 5.02 -26.37
CA GLY A 63 7.59 4.35 -27.16
C GLY A 63 7.49 2.81 -27.19
N THR A 64 6.68 2.19 -26.32
CA THR A 64 6.41 0.75 -26.44
C THR A 64 5.54 0.44 -27.67
N LYS A 65 5.68 -0.76 -28.21
CA LYS A 65 4.90 -1.24 -29.36
C LYS A 65 4.02 -2.41 -28.94
N LEU A 66 2.80 -2.47 -29.46
CA LEU A 66 1.97 -3.67 -29.33
C LEU A 66 2.52 -4.77 -30.23
N GLN A 67 2.76 -5.95 -29.67
CA GLN A 67 3.20 -7.12 -30.41
C GLN A 67 2.42 -8.37 -29.98
N LEU A 68 2.31 -9.32 -30.91
CA LEU A 68 1.76 -10.64 -30.63
C LEU A 68 2.89 -11.55 -30.15
N VAL A 69 2.66 -12.28 -29.06
CA VAL A 69 3.57 -13.32 -28.59
C VAL A 69 2.90 -14.69 -28.62
N PRO A 70 3.68 -15.78 -28.83
CA PRO A 70 3.15 -17.13 -28.78
C PRO A 70 2.48 -17.44 -27.44
N ALA A 71 1.44 -18.27 -27.50
CA ALA A 71 0.80 -18.77 -26.30
C ALA A 71 1.79 -19.59 -25.46
N ARG A 72 1.88 -19.29 -24.17
CA ARG A 72 2.71 -20.03 -23.23
C ARG A 72 2.02 -20.18 -21.88
N PRO A 73 2.32 -21.25 -21.14
CA PRO A 73 1.85 -21.38 -19.77
C PRO A 73 2.63 -20.45 -18.83
N VAL A 74 1.98 -20.11 -17.72
CA VAL A 74 2.61 -19.51 -16.53
C VAL A 74 2.43 -20.43 -15.32
N ARG A 75 3.29 -20.26 -14.32
CA ARG A 75 3.27 -21.03 -13.07
C ARG A 75 3.03 -20.10 -11.90
N VAL A 76 1.89 -20.24 -11.22
CA VAL A 76 1.48 -19.37 -10.12
C VAL A 76 1.59 -20.11 -8.79
N LEU A 77 2.31 -19.56 -7.81
CA LEU A 77 2.38 -20.10 -6.46
C LEU A 77 1.03 -19.91 -5.76
N LEU A 78 0.39 -21.01 -5.36
CA LEU A 78 -0.88 -20.99 -4.62
C LEU A 78 -0.71 -21.28 -3.12
N ALA A 79 0.24 -22.15 -2.77
CA ALA A 79 0.49 -22.52 -1.39
C ALA A 79 1.95 -22.90 -1.18
N GLU A 80 2.53 -22.51 -0.04
CA GLU A 80 3.92 -22.81 0.32
C GLU A 80 3.96 -23.36 1.75
N ARG A 81 4.93 -24.25 2.02
CA ARG A 81 5.22 -24.82 3.35
C ARG A 81 4.02 -25.48 4.05
N LYS A 82 3.10 -26.07 3.28
CA LYS A 82 1.92 -26.76 3.83
C LYS A 82 2.25 -28.20 4.20
N ALA A 83 1.81 -28.68 5.36
CA ALA A 83 1.94 -30.10 5.71
C ALA A 83 0.99 -30.99 4.88
N THR A 84 -0.23 -30.50 4.64
CA THR A 84 -1.27 -31.14 3.86
C THR A 84 -2.03 -30.14 3.02
N VAL A 85 -2.54 -30.59 1.87
CA VAL A 85 -3.50 -29.86 1.03
C VAL A 85 -4.58 -30.83 0.56
N THR A 86 -5.73 -30.32 0.15
CA THR A 86 -6.81 -31.12 -0.44
C THR A 86 -6.95 -30.77 -1.92
N ILE A 87 -6.79 -31.77 -2.79
CA ILE A 87 -6.91 -31.59 -4.25
C ILE A 87 -7.96 -32.54 -4.80
N GLY A 88 -8.83 -32.07 -5.67
CA GLY A 88 -9.82 -32.93 -6.32
C GLY A 88 -10.49 -32.30 -7.52
N SER A 89 -11.52 -32.96 -8.04
CA SER A 89 -12.39 -32.45 -9.09
C SER A 89 -13.77 -33.10 -8.99
N THR A 90 -14.80 -32.50 -9.58
CA THR A 90 -16.16 -33.08 -9.64
C THR A 90 -16.26 -34.20 -10.68
N THR A 91 -15.28 -34.34 -11.57
CA THR A 91 -15.17 -35.43 -12.54
C THR A 91 -13.88 -36.21 -12.31
N PRO A 92 -13.73 -37.43 -12.84
CA PRO A 92 -12.46 -38.14 -12.83
C PRO A 92 -11.29 -37.30 -13.37
N PHE A 93 -10.11 -37.47 -12.78
CA PHE A 93 -8.90 -36.72 -13.11
C PHE A 93 -7.67 -37.63 -12.98
N LYS A 94 -6.47 -37.13 -13.27
CA LYS A 94 -5.25 -37.95 -13.19
C LYS A 94 -4.10 -37.24 -12.50
N VAL A 95 -3.20 -38.03 -11.94
CA VAL A 95 -1.91 -37.58 -11.40
C VAL A 95 -0.80 -38.24 -12.20
N VAL A 96 0.19 -37.43 -12.57
CA VAL A 96 1.41 -37.88 -13.25
C VAL A 96 2.59 -37.55 -12.35
N ASP A 97 3.42 -38.53 -12.00
CA ASP A 97 4.63 -38.30 -11.22
C ASP A 97 5.80 -37.81 -12.09
N ALA A 98 6.95 -37.49 -11.48
CA ALA A 98 8.11 -36.98 -12.20
C ALA A 98 8.79 -38.01 -13.13
N ARG A 99 8.44 -39.30 -13.03
CA ARG A 99 8.88 -40.36 -13.96
C ARG A 99 7.87 -40.60 -15.10
N GLY A 100 6.75 -39.88 -15.10
CA GLY A 100 5.66 -40.07 -16.07
C GLY A 100 4.64 -41.13 -15.68
N LYS A 101 4.75 -41.74 -14.49
CA LYS A 101 3.77 -42.74 -14.04
C LYS A 101 2.41 -42.08 -13.84
N VAL A 102 1.40 -42.59 -14.54
CA VAL A 102 0.04 -42.06 -14.51
C VAL A 102 -0.82 -42.87 -13.52
N ARG A 103 -1.58 -42.16 -12.69
CA ARG A 103 -2.64 -42.72 -11.85
C ARG A 103 -3.95 -41.99 -12.12
N LYS A 104 -4.98 -42.71 -12.56
CA LYS A 104 -6.34 -42.20 -12.67
C LYS A 104 -6.97 -42.13 -11.28
N LEU A 105 -7.73 -41.08 -11.02
CA LEU A 105 -8.45 -40.84 -9.78
C LEU A 105 -9.93 -40.60 -10.10
N LYS A 106 -10.82 -41.19 -9.30
CA LYS A 106 -12.25 -40.93 -9.38
C LYS A 106 -12.55 -39.48 -8.99
N ALA A 107 -13.75 -39.00 -9.31
CA ALA A 107 -14.25 -37.72 -8.81
C ALA A 107 -14.18 -37.67 -7.28
N GLY A 108 -14.01 -36.47 -6.74
CA GLY A 108 -13.92 -36.22 -5.30
C GLY A 108 -12.60 -35.59 -4.86
N LEU A 109 -12.53 -35.28 -3.57
CA LEU A 109 -11.38 -34.65 -2.93
C LEU A 109 -10.39 -35.69 -2.40
N GLN A 110 -9.10 -35.44 -2.61
CA GLN A 110 -8.00 -36.27 -2.15
C GLN A 110 -7.14 -35.47 -1.19
N ARG A 111 -6.97 -35.96 0.03
CA ARG A 111 -6.03 -35.37 0.99
C ARG A 111 -4.61 -35.75 0.61
N VAL A 112 -3.81 -34.76 0.24
CA VAL A 112 -2.42 -34.91 -0.15
C VAL A 112 -1.53 -34.51 1.03
N ALA A 113 -0.78 -35.46 1.56
CA ALA A 113 0.11 -35.24 2.70
C ALA A 113 1.56 -35.52 2.30
N GLY A 114 2.49 -34.63 2.64
CA GLY A 114 3.91 -34.77 2.29
C GLY A 114 4.50 -36.12 2.71
N ARG A 115 4.14 -36.61 3.91
CA ARG A 115 4.60 -37.91 4.43
C ARG A 115 4.05 -39.13 3.65
N LYS A 116 2.83 -39.06 3.12
CA LYS A 116 2.17 -40.17 2.40
C LYS A 116 2.56 -40.28 0.93
N LEU A 117 3.15 -39.23 0.36
CA LEU A 117 3.59 -39.20 -1.04
C LEU A 117 4.94 -39.88 -1.30
N ALA A 118 5.55 -40.55 -0.31
CA ALA A 118 6.90 -41.11 -0.43
C ALA A 118 7.08 -42.10 -1.59
N LYS A 119 6.01 -42.77 -2.02
CA LYS A 119 6.06 -43.77 -3.12
C LYS A 119 6.06 -43.16 -4.53
N LEU A 120 5.76 -41.87 -4.70
CA LEU A 120 5.74 -41.19 -6.00
C LEU A 120 6.83 -40.11 -6.07
N ARG A 121 7.56 -40.03 -7.20
CA ARG A 121 8.59 -38.98 -7.36
C ARG A 121 7.94 -37.61 -7.58
N SER A 122 8.34 -36.64 -6.76
CA SER A 122 7.94 -35.23 -6.88
C SER A 122 8.66 -34.54 -8.06
N PRO A 123 8.02 -33.57 -8.74
CA PRO A 123 6.68 -33.06 -8.49
C PRO A 123 5.56 -33.98 -9.00
N LEU A 124 4.42 -33.96 -8.31
CA LEU A 124 3.20 -34.59 -8.79
C LEU A 124 2.39 -33.57 -9.59
N ARG A 125 2.04 -33.94 -10.82
CA ARG A 125 1.20 -33.12 -11.70
C ARG A 125 -0.23 -33.67 -11.70
N PHE A 126 -1.11 -32.97 -11.02
CA PHE A 126 -2.55 -33.18 -11.11
C PHE A 126 -3.06 -32.53 -12.39
N VAL A 127 -3.74 -33.30 -13.22
CA VAL A 127 -4.28 -32.87 -14.52
C VAL A 127 -5.80 -33.01 -14.48
N PRO A 128 -6.56 -31.93 -14.80
CA PRO A 128 -8.02 -31.98 -14.81
C PRO A 128 -8.53 -32.97 -15.86
N GLY A 129 -9.74 -33.49 -15.62
CA GLY A 129 -10.56 -34.16 -16.64
C GLY A 129 -11.47 -33.16 -17.32
N ALA A 130 -12.77 -33.48 -17.40
CA ALA A 130 -13.79 -32.60 -17.96
C ALA A 130 -14.10 -31.39 -17.06
N ALA A 131 -13.90 -31.50 -15.75
CA ALA A 131 -14.08 -30.41 -14.79
C ALA A 131 -12.74 -29.87 -14.24
N PRO A 132 -12.71 -28.59 -13.77
CA PRO A 132 -11.54 -27.99 -13.14
C PRO A 132 -11.05 -28.74 -11.90
N LEU A 133 -9.77 -28.53 -11.55
CA LEU A 133 -9.22 -28.97 -10.28
C LEU A 133 -9.60 -27.98 -9.17
N ARG A 134 -9.83 -28.49 -7.97
CA ARG A 134 -10.01 -27.71 -6.74
C ARG A 134 -8.81 -27.91 -5.83
N LEU A 135 -8.32 -26.84 -5.23
CA LEU A 135 -7.31 -26.83 -4.16
C LEU A 135 -7.92 -26.13 -2.95
N ASP A 136 -8.05 -26.85 -1.84
CA ASP A 136 -8.60 -26.35 -0.56
C ASP A 136 -9.91 -25.57 -0.75
N GLY A 137 -10.82 -26.11 -1.58
CA GLY A 137 -12.13 -25.54 -1.89
C GLY A 137 -12.17 -24.65 -3.14
N ASN A 138 -11.05 -24.02 -3.53
CA ASN A 138 -10.99 -23.07 -4.63
C ASN A 138 -10.72 -23.76 -5.98
N ALA A 139 -11.44 -23.37 -7.04
CA ALA A 139 -11.33 -23.99 -8.36
C ALA A 139 -10.31 -23.24 -9.26
N TYR A 140 -9.51 -24.01 -10.00
CA TYR A 140 -8.43 -23.49 -10.84
C TYR A 140 -8.44 -24.15 -12.22
N ARG A 141 -8.12 -23.35 -13.25
CA ARG A 141 -7.87 -23.85 -14.60
C ARG A 141 -6.48 -24.48 -14.70
N GLY A 142 -6.31 -25.40 -15.64
CA GLY A 142 -5.03 -26.04 -15.91
C GLY A 142 -4.64 -27.06 -14.84
N ALA A 143 -3.34 -27.32 -14.72
CA ALA A 143 -2.80 -28.35 -13.83
C ALA A 143 -2.37 -27.76 -12.48
N LEU A 144 -2.31 -28.62 -11.45
CA LEU A 144 -1.66 -28.31 -10.17
C LEU A 144 -0.39 -29.15 -10.04
N LEU A 145 0.74 -28.48 -9.84
CA LEU A 145 2.03 -29.09 -9.57
C LEU A 145 2.25 -29.07 -8.06
N VAL A 146 2.45 -30.24 -7.47
CA VAL A 146 2.73 -30.40 -6.04
C VAL A 146 4.18 -30.80 -5.88
N HIS A 147 4.98 -29.86 -5.39
CA HIS A 147 6.38 -30.07 -5.03
C HIS A 147 6.49 -30.46 -3.56
N ARG A 148 7.25 -31.50 -3.25
CA ARG A 148 7.53 -31.94 -1.88
C ARG A 148 8.96 -31.58 -1.49
N ARG A 149 9.14 -31.00 -0.30
CA ARG A 149 10.44 -30.84 0.38
C ARG A 149 10.30 -31.29 1.84
N GLY A 150 10.91 -32.44 2.17
CA GLY A 150 10.75 -33.08 3.47
C GLY A 150 9.29 -33.43 3.78
N ALA A 151 8.74 -32.86 4.86
CA ALA A 151 7.34 -33.03 5.26
C ALA A 151 6.39 -31.96 4.65
N THR A 152 6.93 -30.96 3.95
CA THR A 152 6.15 -29.83 3.45
C THR A 152 5.89 -29.90 1.95
N LEU A 153 4.82 -29.25 1.54
CA LEU A 153 4.29 -29.16 0.18
C LEU A 153 4.29 -27.71 -0.29
N THR A 154 4.59 -27.53 -1.56
CA THR A 154 4.39 -26.30 -2.31
C THR A 154 3.51 -26.61 -3.52
N VAL A 155 2.43 -25.86 -3.70
CA VAL A 155 1.46 -26.06 -4.77
C VAL A 155 1.53 -24.91 -5.77
N VAL A 156 1.72 -25.24 -7.03
CA VAL A 156 1.87 -24.30 -8.14
C VAL A 156 0.84 -24.61 -9.22
N ASN A 157 0.05 -23.62 -9.61
CA ASN A 157 -0.90 -23.75 -10.71
C ASN A 157 -0.21 -23.45 -12.06
N LYS A 158 -0.23 -24.43 -12.98
CA LYS A 158 0.31 -24.30 -14.33
C LYS A 158 -0.82 -24.25 -15.34
N LEU A 159 -0.97 -23.13 -16.04
CA LEU A 159 -2.07 -22.86 -16.95
C LEU A 159 -1.67 -21.90 -18.09
N PRO A 160 -2.40 -21.88 -19.22
CA PRO A 160 -2.19 -20.91 -20.29
C PRO A 160 -2.32 -19.47 -19.78
N LEU A 161 -1.45 -18.56 -20.24
CA LEU A 161 -1.42 -17.17 -19.79
C LEU A 161 -2.78 -16.46 -19.83
N ASP A 162 -3.52 -16.58 -20.93
CA ASP A 162 -4.82 -15.92 -21.05
C ASP A 162 -5.89 -16.50 -20.11
N ARG A 163 -5.73 -17.76 -19.68
CA ARG A 163 -6.59 -18.36 -18.65
C ARG A 163 -6.22 -17.88 -17.26
N TYR A 164 -4.93 -17.62 -17.01
CA TYR A 164 -4.48 -16.93 -15.80
C TYR A 164 -5.06 -15.52 -15.71
N LEU A 165 -5.07 -14.76 -16.80
CA LEU A 165 -5.60 -13.39 -16.81
C LEU A 165 -7.09 -13.31 -16.45
N ARG A 166 -7.87 -14.36 -16.71
CA ARG A 166 -9.29 -14.42 -16.30
C ARG A 166 -9.45 -14.40 -14.79
N GLY A 167 -8.47 -14.91 -14.06
CA GLY A 167 -8.43 -14.85 -12.60
C GLY A 167 -7.78 -13.59 -12.04
N VAL A 168 -7.26 -12.70 -12.89
CA VAL A 168 -6.53 -11.47 -12.49
C VAL A 168 -7.33 -10.22 -12.84
N VAL A 169 -7.65 -10.02 -14.12
CA VAL A 169 -8.26 -8.77 -14.61
C VAL A 169 -9.53 -8.36 -13.84
N PRO A 170 -10.47 -9.27 -13.50
CA PRO A 170 -11.68 -8.91 -12.75
C PRO A 170 -11.43 -8.40 -11.33
N TRP A 171 -10.32 -8.81 -10.71
CA TRP A 171 -9.93 -8.35 -9.38
C TRP A 171 -9.13 -7.05 -9.43
N GLU A 172 -8.65 -6.67 -10.60
CA GLU A 172 -7.92 -5.43 -10.84
C GLU A 172 -8.86 -4.30 -11.27
N MET A 173 -9.87 -4.61 -12.09
CA MET A 173 -10.85 -3.64 -12.57
C MET A 173 -12.26 -4.22 -12.51
N PRO A 174 -13.25 -3.44 -12.01
CA PRO A 174 -14.65 -3.81 -12.09
C PRO A 174 -15.07 -4.17 -13.52
N ASP A 175 -15.89 -5.21 -13.64
CA ASP A 175 -16.25 -5.81 -14.92
C ASP A 175 -17.27 -5.00 -15.72
N ASP A 176 -17.95 -4.04 -15.09
CA ASP A 176 -18.85 -3.05 -15.70
C ASP A 176 -18.10 -1.87 -16.37
N TRP A 177 -16.77 -1.80 -16.25
CA TRP A 177 -16.01 -0.71 -16.86
C TRP A 177 -15.90 -0.83 -18.38
N HIS A 178 -15.63 0.31 -19.02
CA HIS A 178 -15.56 0.43 -20.47
C HIS A 178 -14.60 -0.60 -21.10
N GLN A 179 -15.03 -1.23 -22.21
CA GLN A 179 -14.28 -2.31 -22.85
C GLN A 179 -12.85 -1.92 -23.26
N GLN A 180 -12.62 -0.67 -23.68
CA GLN A 180 -11.26 -0.21 -24.01
C GLN A 180 -10.35 -0.15 -22.78
N ALA A 181 -10.88 0.19 -21.60
CA ALA A 181 -10.11 0.17 -20.36
C ALA A 181 -9.78 -1.28 -19.95
N LEU A 182 -10.75 -2.20 -20.03
CA LEU A 182 -10.54 -3.62 -19.75
C LEU A 182 -9.54 -4.26 -20.73
N ARG A 183 -9.58 -3.89 -22.02
CA ARG A 183 -8.61 -4.33 -23.03
C ARG A 183 -7.21 -3.80 -22.73
N ALA A 184 -7.07 -2.55 -22.31
CA ALA A 184 -5.79 -1.99 -21.89
C ALA A 184 -5.22 -2.75 -20.68
N GLN A 185 -6.06 -3.02 -19.66
CA GLN A 185 -5.67 -3.82 -18.50
C GLN A 185 -5.28 -5.24 -18.84
N ALA A 186 -5.98 -5.90 -19.77
CA ALA A 186 -5.61 -7.24 -20.21
C ALA A 186 -4.20 -7.26 -20.84
N VAL A 187 -3.88 -6.31 -21.72
CA VAL A 187 -2.55 -6.19 -22.33
C VAL A 187 -1.48 -5.89 -21.29
N VAL A 188 -1.74 -4.95 -20.37
CA VAL A 188 -0.81 -4.57 -19.30
C VAL A 188 -0.56 -5.74 -18.36
N ALA A 189 -1.61 -6.41 -17.88
CA ALA A 189 -1.49 -7.58 -17.02
C ALA A 189 -0.72 -8.72 -17.71
N ARG A 190 -0.98 -8.96 -19.00
CA ARG A 190 -0.25 -9.96 -19.80
C ARG A 190 1.24 -9.63 -19.91
N SER A 191 1.54 -8.37 -20.21
CA SER A 191 2.91 -7.88 -20.40
C SER A 191 3.69 -7.94 -19.09
N TYR A 192 3.08 -7.53 -17.97
CA TYR A 192 3.64 -7.65 -16.64
C TYR A 192 3.99 -9.11 -16.30
N ALA A 193 3.00 -10.01 -16.43
CA ALA A 193 3.19 -11.43 -16.12
C ALA A 193 4.35 -12.06 -16.88
N LEU A 194 4.56 -11.67 -18.14
CA LEU A 194 5.67 -12.15 -18.98
C LEU A 194 7.01 -11.46 -18.70
N ALA A 195 7.00 -10.17 -18.39
CA ALA A 195 8.22 -9.42 -18.08
C ALA A 195 8.81 -9.80 -16.70
N THR A 196 7.99 -10.32 -15.78
CA THR A 196 8.40 -10.66 -14.41
C THR A 196 8.52 -12.17 -14.15
N LEU A 197 8.59 -12.99 -15.20
CA LEU A 197 8.77 -14.43 -15.07
C LEU A 197 10.07 -14.76 -14.36
N LYS A 198 10.09 -15.91 -13.68
CA LYS A 198 11.24 -16.41 -12.93
C LYS A 198 11.72 -17.73 -13.54
N PRO A 199 12.41 -17.70 -14.69
CA PRO A 199 12.99 -18.92 -15.25
C PRO A 199 13.96 -19.56 -14.22
N GLY A 200 14.01 -20.88 -14.17
CA GLY A 200 14.87 -21.63 -13.23
C GLY A 200 14.29 -21.85 -11.84
N THR A 201 13.19 -21.19 -11.45
CA THR A 201 12.49 -21.47 -10.18
C THR A 201 11.33 -22.44 -10.38
N ILE A 202 10.67 -22.88 -9.30
CA ILE A 202 9.49 -23.74 -9.37
C ILE A 202 8.19 -23.00 -9.76
N PHE A 203 8.15 -21.66 -9.64
CA PHE A 203 6.99 -20.82 -10.00
C PHE A 203 7.42 -19.44 -10.50
N ASP A 204 6.59 -18.84 -11.36
CA ASP A 204 6.84 -17.54 -11.98
C ASP A 204 6.21 -16.38 -11.20
N LEU A 205 4.97 -16.56 -10.72
CA LEU A 205 4.12 -15.48 -10.21
C LEU A 205 3.57 -15.82 -8.81
N TYR A 206 3.38 -14.80 -7.97
CA TYR A 206 2.60 -14.91 -6.74
C TYR A 206 1.11 -14.68 -7.02
N ALA A 207 0.22 -15.30 -6.25
CA ALA A 207 -1.23 -15.07 -6.36
C ALA A 207 -1.75 -13.82 -5.61
N ASP A 208 -0.84 -12.98 -5.11
CA ASP A 208 -1.14 -11.79 -4.31
C ASP A 208 -0.42 -10.54 -4.86
N THR A 209 -0.46 -9.45 -4.11
CA THR A 209 0.09 -8.14 -4.49
C THR A 209 1.60 -8.10 -4.70
N ARG A 210 2.34 -9.18 -4.41
CA ARG A 210 3.74 -9.34 -4.83
C ARG A 210 3.88 -9.55 -6.34
N SER A 211 2.83 -10.02 -7.00
CA SER A 211 2.70 -10.06 -8.45
C SER A 211 1.37 -9.43 -8.84
N GLN A 212 0.32 -10.24 -9.03
CA GLN A 212 -1.03 -9.80 -9.35
C GLN A 212 -1.99 -10.68 -8.56
N VAL A 213 -3.07 -10.09 -8.05
CA VAL A 213 -4.04 -10.85 -7.26
C VAL A 213 -4.72 -11.85 -8.19
N TYR A 214 -4.61 -13.15 -7.89
CA TYR A 214 -5.12 -14.24 -8.74
C TYR A 214 -6.14 -15.09 -7.99
N GLY A 215 -7.40 -15.00 -8.42
CA GLY A 215 -8.54 -15.65 -7.76
C GLY A 215 -8.98 -16.98 -8.37
N GLY A 216 -8.22 -17.53 -9.32
CA GLY A 216 -8.64 -18.73 -10.04
C GLY A 216 -9.97 -18.51 -10.76
N ILE A 217 -10.84 -19.53 -10.74
CA ILE A 217 -12.13 -19.50 -11.46
C ILE A 217 -13.15 -18.58 -10.77
N GLN A 218 -13.08 -18.42 -9.44
CA GLN A 218 -14.02 -17.58 -8.69
C GLN A 218 -14.00 -16.12 -9.14
N ALA A 219 -12.86 -15.63 -9.61
CA ALA A 219 -12.72 -14.26 -10.08
C ALA A 219 -13.31 -14.03 -11.47
N GLU A 220 -13.52 -15.06 -12.30
CA GLU A 220 -13.82 -14.86 -13.71
C GLU A 220 -15.14 -14.13 -13.95
N ALA A 221 -15.14 -13.17 -14.88
CA ALA A 221 -16.35 -12.48 -15.34
C ALA A 221 -16.42 -12.52 -16.87
N ALA A 222 -17.62 -12.64 -17.44
CA ALA A 222 -17.80 -12.73 -18.90
C ALA A 222 -17.26 -11.49 -19.63
N THR A 223 -17.51 -10.31 -19.07
CA THR A 223 -17.16 -9.01 -19.67
C THR A 223 -15.65 -8.78 -19.77
N THR A 224 -14.90 -9.17 -18.75
CA THR A 224 -13.43 -9.12 -18.74
C THR A 224 -12.83 -10.24 -19.57
N ASN A 225 -13.44 -11.44 -19.57
CA ASN A 225 -13.04 -12.56 -20.43
C ASN A 225 -13.10 -12.19 -21.92
N ARG A 226 -14.12 -11.44 -22.35
CA ARG A 226 -14.22 -10.89 -23.70
C ARG A 226 -13.08 -9.92 -24.02
N ALA A 227 -12.72 -9.04 -23.08
CA ALA A 227 -11.60 -8.11 -23.27
C ALA A 227 -10.24 -8.83 -23.35
N ILE A 228 -10.04 -9.87 -22.53
CA ILE A 228 -8.85 -10.73 -22.58
C ILE A 228 -8.77 -11.44 -23.94
N GLY A 229 -9.87 -12.03 -24.42
CA GLY A 229 -9.94 -12.70 -25.72
C GLY A 229 -9.71 -11.74 -26.89
N ALA A 230 -10.31 -10.55 -26.87
CA ALA A 230 -10.13 -9.53 -27.90
C ALA A 230 -8.69 -8.97 -27.99
N THR A 231 -7.86 -9.25 -26.98
CA THR A 231 -6.44 -8.87 -26.93
C THR A 231 -5.53 -10.08 -26.79
N ALA A 232 -5.99 -11.28 -27.18
CA ALA A 232 -5.25 -12.51 -27.01
C ALA A 232 -3.82 -12.40 -27.58
N GLY A 233 -2.84 -12.81 -26.79
CA GLY A 233 -1.41 -12.75 -27.15
C GLY A 233 -0.81 -11.35 -27.31
N ARG A 234 -1.58 -10.25 -27.20
CA ARG A 234 -1.05 -8.89 -27.34
C ARG A 234 -0.36 -8.41 -26.08
N VAL A 235 0.87 -7.94 -26.22
CA VAL A 235 1.73 -7.41 -25.17
C VAL A 235 2.39 -6.10 -25.61
N LEU A 236 2.90 -5.33 -24.65
CA LEU A 236 3.78 -4.19 -24.92
C LEU A 236 5.23 -4.66 -25.01
N PHE A 237 5.95 -4.18 -26.02
CA PHE A 237 7.33 -4.54 -26.33
C PHE A 237 8.21 -3.29 -26.36
N TRP A 238 9.43 -3.42 -25.85
CA TRP A 238 10.45 -2.37 -25.84
C TRP A 238 11.83 -3.00 -26.03
N ASN A 239 12.61 -2.49 -26.98
CA ASN A 239 13.98 -2.94 -27.27
C ASN A 239 14.14 -4.47 -27.31
N GLY A 240 13.34 -5.15 -28.14
CA GLY A 240 13.45 -6.59 -28.35
C GLY A 240 12.94 -7.47 -27.21
N ARG A 241 12.31 -6.90 -26.18
CA ARG A 241 11.76 -7.66 -25.03
C ARG A 241 10.36 -7.19 -24.65
N VAL A 242 9.61 -8.05 -23.97
CA VAL A 242 8.32 -7.66 -23.36
C VAL A 242 8.58 -6.59 -22.30
N ALA A 243 7.84 -5.49 -22.39
CA ALA A 243 7.96 -4.35 -21.50
C ALA A 243 7.36 -4.65 -20.11
N THR A 244 8.10 -4.32 -19.06
CA THR A 244 7.59 -4.31 -17.69
C THR A 244 6.52 -3.23 -17.52
N THR A 245 5.30 -3.60 -17.20
CA THR A 245 4.13 -2.69 -17.26
C THR A 245 3.44 -2.63 -15.91
N PHE A 246 4.02 -1.87 -14.98
CA PHE A 246 3.36 -1.61 -13.69
C PHE A 246 2.06 -0.83 -13.90
N TYR A 247 1.09 -1.04 -13.02
CA TYR A 247 -0.19 -0.34 -13.02
C TYR A 247 -0.71 -0.20 -11.58
N HIS A 248 -1.62 0.75 -11.37
CA HIS A 248 -2.15 1.06 -10.05
C HIS A 248 -3.55 1.65 -10.14
N SER A 249 -4.26 1.74 -9.01
CA SER A 249 -5.64 2.22 -8.98
C SER A 249 -5.80 3.65 -9.51
N THR A 250 -5.22 4.63 -8.82
CA THR A 250 -5.51 6.04 -9.04
C THR A 250 -4.23 6.87 -8.98
N SER A 251 -3.95 7.72 -9.97
CA SER A 251 -2.67 8.43 -10.06
C SER A 251 -2.56 9.64 -9.14
N GLY A 252 -3.67 10.33 -8.84
CA GLY A 252 -3.73 11.62 -8.19
C GLY A 252 -3.54 12.81 -9.15
N GLY A 253 -3.65 12.59 -10.46
CA GLY A 253 -3.57 13.61 -11.52
C GLY A 253 -2.39 13.48 -12.50
N LYS A 254 -1.39 12.63 -12.17
CA LYS A 254 -0.25 12.26 -13.04
C LYS A 254 0.46 11.06 -12.48
N THR A 255 1.17 10.28 -13.28
CA THR A 255 1.99 9.14 -12.82
C THR A 255 3.33 9.60 -12.21
N ILE A 256 4.20 8.68 -11.79
CA ILE A 256 5.59 8.93 -11.36
C ILE A 256 6.53 8.04 -12.17
N SER A 257 7.75 8.52 -12.40
CA SER A 257 8.78 7.68 -13.01
C SER A 257 9.25 6.57 -12.08
N ILE A 258 9.71 5.45 -12.63
CA ILE A 258 10.25 4.35 -11.81
C ILE A 258 11.47 4.79 -10.98
N ALA A 259 12.36 5.59 -11.56
CA ALA A 259 13.59 6.05 -10.90
C ALA A 259 13.30 6.97 -9.70
N GLU A 260 12.25 7.79 -9.78
CA GLU A 260 11.84 8.63 -8.65
C GLU A 260 11.05 7.82 -7.60
N ALA A 261 10.20 6.89 -8.02
CA ALA A 261 9.40 6.07 -7.12
C ALA A 261 10.25 5.08 -6.31
N TRP A 262 11.29 4.52 -6.95
CA TRP A 262 12.19 3.51 -6.40
C TRP A 262 13.65 3.92 -6.68
N PRO A 263 14.33 4.60 -5.74
CA PRO A 263 15.66 5.17 -5.97
C PRO A 263 16.77 4.17 -6.35
N ARG A 264 16.55 2.87 -6.14
CA ARG A 264 17.49 1.79 -6.51
C ARG A 264 17.12 1.08 -7.82
N ALA A 265 15.99 1.44 -8.43
CA ALA A 265 15.57 0.84 -9.69
C ALA A 265 16.33 1.46 -10.85
N THR A 266 16.74 0.63 -11.81
CA THR A 266 17.25 1.10 -13.10
C THR A 266 16.19 1.97 -13.78
N PRO A 267 16.54 3.16 -14.32
CA PRO A 267 15.62 3.95 -15.10
C PRO A 267 15.05 3.15 -16.28
N VAL A 268 13.74 3.27 -16.50
CA VAL A 268 13.04 2.64 -17.62
C VAL A 268 12.40 3.75 -18.47
N PRO A 269 12.86 3.99 -19.71
CA PRO A 269 12.48 5.17 -20.50
C PRO A 269 10.98 5.35 -20.74
N TYR A 270 10.23 4.24 -20.79
CA TYR A 270 8.78 4.26 -21.00
C TYR A 270 7.97 4.26 -19.69
N LEU A 271 8.60 4.13 -18.51
CA LEU A 271 7.95 4.24 -17.19
C LEU A 271 8.28 5.59 -16.55
N VAL A 272 7.75 6.64 -17.17
CA VAL A 272 7.94 8.05 -16.79
C VAL A 272 6.65 8.69 -16.29
N SER A 273 6.76 9.90 -15.74
CA SER A 273 5.60 10.69 -15.32
C SER A 273 4.83 11.19 -16.53
N VAL A 274 3.54 10.90 -16.60
CA VAL A 274 2.61 11.43 -17.60
C VAL A 274 1.38 12.02 -16.91
N ALA A 275 0.79 13.05 -17.51
CA ALA A 275 -0.44 13.66 -17.01
C ALA A 275 -1.61 12.68 -17.05
N ASP A 276 -2.53 12.82 -16.10
CA ASP A 276 -3.71 11.97 -16.00
C ASP A 276 -4.89 12.80 -15.49
N PRO A 277 -5.53 13.60 -16.36
CA PRO A 277 -6.62 14.49 -15.96
C PRO A 277 -7.92 13.74 -15.64
N TYR A 278 -8.00 12.46 -15.99
CA TYR A 278 -9.23 11.67 -15.93
C TYR A 278 -9.35 10.77 -14.69
N ASP A 279 -8.29 10.65 -13.88
CA ASP A 279 -8.35 9.87 -12.65
C ASP A 279 -9.24 10.50 -11.55
N THR A 280 -9.75 11.71 -11.78
CA THR A 280 -10.71 12.43 -10.93
C THR A 280 -12.02 11.67 -10.72
N LEU A 281 -12.35 10.73 -11.60
CA LEU A 281 -13.46 9.77 -11.44
C LEU A 281 -13.32 8.90 -10.19
N SER A 282 -12.11 8.75 -9.66
CA SER A 282 -11.86 7.99 -8.44
C SER A 282 -12.14 8.83 -7.20
N LYS A 283 -12.93 8.29 -6.27
CA LYS A 283 -13.03 8.83 -4.90
C LYS A 283 -11.69 8.91 -4.16
N HIS A 284 -10.65 8.23 -4.68
CA HIS A 284 -9.30 8.24 -4.14
C HIS A 284 -8.38 9.22 -4.86
N HIS A 285 -8.86 10.01 -5.83
CA HIS A 285 -8.08 11.07 -6.48
C HIS A 285 -7.51 12.03 -5.43
N ARG A 286 -8.31 12.36 -4.42
CA ARG A 286 -7.92 13.02 -3.17
C ARG A 286 -8.43 12.22 -1.99
N TRP A 287 -7.71 12.23 -0.89
CA TRP A 287 -8.12 11.55 0.33
C TRP A 287 -7.57 12.26 1.56
N GLY A 288 -8.19 11.98 2.71
CA GLY A 288 -7.85 12.58 3.99
C GLY A 288 -8.69 13.83 4.30
N PRO A 289 -8.32 14.57 5.37
CA PRO A 289 -7.15 14.31 6.20
C PRO A 289 -7.30 13.04 7.06
N VAL A 290 -6.22 12.27 7.20
CA VAL A 290 -6.08 11.26 8.26
C VAL A 290 -5.41 11.93 9.45
N LEU A 291 -6.03 11.85 10.63
CA LEU A 291 -5.49 12.41 11.86
C LEU A 291 -4.62 11.38 12.58
N LEU A 292 -3.37 11.73 12.86
CA LEU A 292 -2.41 10.85 13.53
C LEU A 292 -1.68 11.59 14.65
N THR A 293 -1.53 10.95 15.80
CA THR A 293 -0.67 11.44 16.88
C THR A 293 0.77 10.97 16.69
N PRO A 294 1.77 11.67 17.28
CA PRO A 294 3.15 11.20 17.23
C PRO A 294 3.34 9.80 17.84
N ALA A 295 2.56 9.43 18.86
CA ALA A 295 2.59 8.10 19.44
C ALA A 295 2.09 7.01 18.48
N GLN A 296 0.99 7.27 17.75
CA GLN A 296 0.47 6.34 16.74
C GLN A 296 1.50 6.11 15.62
N VAL A 297 2.06 7.19 15.07
CA VAL A 297 3.09 7.08 14.02
C VAL A 297 4.35 6.41 14.58
N GLY A 298 4.81 6.85 15.74
CA GLY A 298 6.00 6.34 16.41
C GLY A 298 5.96 4.84 16.64
N ARG A 299 4.82 4.28 17.07
CA ARG A 299 4.65 2.82 17.19
C ARG A 299 4.79 2.11 15.85
N LYS A 300 4.14 2.61 14.79
CA LYS A 300 4.14 1.99 13.46
C LYS A 300 5.50 2.01 12.77
N VAL A 301 6.29 3.06 13.00
CA VAL A 301 7.61 3.20 12.38
C VAL A 301 8.76 2.74 13.29
N GLY A 302 8.49 2.36 14.55
CA GLY A 302 9.55 2.00 15.51
C GLY A 302 10.36 3.20 16.00
N MET A 303 9.70 4.33 16.26
CA MET A 303 10.28 5.54 16.83
C MET A 303 9.36 6.17 17.90
N PRO A 304 9.34 5.64 19.14
CA PRO A 304 8.34 6.00 20.16
C PRO A 304 8.32 7.48 20.56
N ARG A 305 9.49 8.16 20.51
CA ARG A 305 9.64 9.58 20.90
C ARG A 305 9.61 10.53 19.70
N LEU A 306 8.71 10.28 18.75
CA LEU A 306 8.50 11.13 17.57
C LEU A 306 7.91 12.49 17.97
N ARG A 307 8.36 13.56 17.32
CA ARG A 307 7.82 14.93 17.50
C ARG A 307 7.34 15.55 16.19
N ASP A 308 8.04 15.29 15.09
CA ASP A 308 7.74 15.92 13.81
C ASP A 308 8.04 15.01 12.61
N LEU A 309 7.38 15.31 11.49
CA LEU A 309 7.46 14.59 10.23
C LEU A 309 7.69 15.59 9.08
N LEU A 310 8.90 15.58 8.52
CA LEU A 310 9.21 16.43 7.36
C LEU A 310 9.22 15.59 6.09
N VAL A 311 8.34 15.92 5.15
CA VAL A 311 8.23 15.25 3.86
C VAL A 311 9.28 15.82 2.90
N VAL A 312 10.14 14.97 2.37
CA VAL A 312 11.07 15.30 1.28
C VAL A 312 10.41 14.92 -0.04
N ARG A 313 10.34 15.86 -0.98
CA ARG A 313 9.63 15.68 -2.25
C ARG A 313 10.59 15.45 -3.41
N GLY A 314 10.18 14.59 -4.34
CA GLY A 314 10.81 14.43 -5.64
C GLY A 314 10.23 15.39 -6.69
N ARG A 315 10.73 15.28 -7.93
CA ARG A 315 10.33 16.12 -9.07
C ARG A 315 8.83 16.03 -9.39
N SER A 316 8.21 14.88 -9.16
CA SER A 316 6.76 14.71 -9.33
C SER A 316 5.94 15.46 -8.27
N GLY A 317 6.55 15.91 -7.18
CA GLY A 317 5.86 16.44 -5.99
C GLY A 317 5.41 15.36 -5.00
N ARG A 318 5.59 14.07 -5.31
CA ARG A 318 5.38 12.98 -4.35
C ARG A 318 6.47 12.97 -3.29
N ALA A 319 6.15 12.40 -2.12
CA ALA A 319 7.16 12.12 -1.11
C ALA A 319 8.13 11.05 -1.64
N VAL A 320 9.43 11.31 -1.54
CA VAL A 320 10.49 10.30 -1.79
C VAL A 320 11.01 9.73 -0.48
N SER A 321 11.05 10.56 0.57
CA SER A 321 11.38 10.14 1.92
C SER A 321 10.68 11.02 2.97
N VAL A 322 10.65 10.55 4.20
CA VAL A 322 10.16 11.29 5.36
C VAL A 322 11.25 11.32 6.41
N ARG A 323 11.65 12.53 6.83
CA ARG A 323 12.53 12.72 7.99
C ARG A 323 11.68 12.69 9.25
N LEU A 324 11.84 11.62 10.02
CA LEU A 324 11.22 11.40 11.32
C LEU A 324 12.08 12.09 12.38
N LYS A 325 11.59 13.18 12.97
CA LYS A 325 12.30 13.92 14.01
C LYS A 325 11.77 13.53 15.38
N GLY A 326 12.66 13.05 16.23
CA GLY A 326 12.37 12.74 17.63
C GLY A 326 13.06 13.70 18.58
N VAL A 327 12.97 13.40 19.88
CA VAL A 327 13.57 14.22 20.94
C VAL A 327 15.09 14.30 20.82
N ARG A 328 15.75 13.17 20.51
CA ARG A 328 17.22 13.04 20.52
C ARG A 328 17.82 12.54 19.21
N SER A 329 16.98 12.18 18.25
CA SER A 329 17.43 11.58 16.99
C SER A 329 16.55 11.98 15.83
N THR A 330 17.13 11.96 14.63
CA THR A 330 16.41 12.08 13.37
C THR A 330 16.71 10.84 12.54
N ARG A 331 15.68 10.23 11.94
CA ARG A 331 15.84 9.11 11.02
C ARG A 331 15.10 9.40 9.72
N THR A 332 15.72 9.11 8.59
CA THR A 332 15.07 9.18 7.28
C THR A 332 14.49 7.82 6.91
N MET A 333 13.24 7.79 6.48
CA MET A 333 12.55 6.60 5.99
C MET A 333 12.12 6.80 4.54
N LEU A 334 12.26 5.79 3.68
CA LEU A 334 11.73 5.88 2.32
C LEU A 334 10.21 6.04 2.35
N SER A 335 9.66 6.83 1.44
CA SER A 335 8.22 7.13 1.45
C SER A 335 7.34 5.91 1.23
N GLN A 336 7.80 4.91 0.47
CA GLN A 336 7.09 3.65 0.28
C GLN A 336 7.02 2.84 1.58
N ASP A 337 8.09 2.84 2.38
CA ASP A 337 8.10 2.16 3.67
C ASP A 337 7.18 2.89 4.65
N PHE A 338 7.24 4.22 4.67
CA PHE A 338 6.39 5.05 5.51
C PHE A 338 4.91 4.88 5.16
N ARG A 339 4.59 4.88 3.86
CA ARG A 339 3.25 4.61 3.33
C ARG A 339 2.74 3.26 3.82
N ARG A 340 3.54 2.19 3.68
CA ARG A 340 3.16 0.83 4.12
C ARG A 340 2.99 0.76 5.64
N ALA A 341 3.88 1.37 6.42
CA ALA A 341 3.82 1.36 7.88
C ALA A 341 2.53 2.01 8.42
N LEU A 342 2.03 3.05 7.74
CA LEU A 342 0.84 3.80 8.14
C LEU A 342 -0.42 3.48 7.33
N ASP A 343 -0.37 2.48 6.45
CA ASP A 343 -1.46 2.13 5.54
C ASP A 343 -2.00 3.33 4.72
N LEU A 344 -1.09 4.20 4.27
CA LEU A 344 -1.46 5.32 3.42
C LEU A 344 -1.73 4.83 1.99
N ARG A 345 -2.68 5.48 1.31
CA ARG A 345 -3.08 5.09 -0.05
C ARG A 345 -1.96 5.28 -1.07
N SER A 346 -1.13 6.29 -0.94
CA SER A 346 -0.04 6.57 -1.89
C SER A 346 1.13 7.28 -1.21
N THR A 347 2.22 7.50 -1.95
CA THR A 347 3.33 8.37 -1.55
C THR A 347 3.07 9.85 -1.88
N TRP A 348 1.91 10.18 -2.46
CA TRP A 348 1.54 11.56 -2.75
C TRP A 348 0.73 12.15 -1.60
N PHE A 349 1.41 12.42 -0.49
CA PHE A 349 0.79 13.01 0.70
C PHE A 349 1.52 14.27 1.17
N THR A 350 0.84 15.03 2.01
CA THR A 350 1.34 16.19 2.74
C THR A 350 1.07 15.96 4.22
N VAL A 351 2.05 16.31 5.05
CA VAL A 351 1.86 16.32 6.51
C VAL A 351 1.77 17.76 6.99
N ARG A 352 0.59 18.11 7.50
CA ARG A 352 0.35 19.36 8.22
C ARG A 352 0.38 19.10 9.72
N VAL A 353 0.68 20.12 10.50
CA VAL A 353 0.92 19.97 11.94
C VAL A 353 0.17 21.05 12.70
N LEU A 354 -0.52 20.64 13.76
CA LEU A 354 -0.86 21.49 14.89
C LEU A 354 -0.10 20.96 16.11
N ASN A 355 0.68 21.80 16.76
CA ASN A 355 1.37 21.47 17.99
C ASN A 355 1.16 22.62 18.99
N LEU A 356 0.71 22.24 20.19
CA LEU A 356 0.70 23.08 21.38
C LEU A 356 1.65 22.45 22.40
N ASP A 357 2.67 23.20 22.82
CA ASP A 357 3.62 22.71 23.80
C ASP A 357 3.03 22.81 25.21
N PRO A 358 3.34 21.88 26.11
CA PRO A 358 3.08 22.05 27.53
C PRO A 358 3.66 23.37 28.05
N PRO A 359 2.96 24.09 28.96
CA PRO A 359 3.51 25.29 29.57
C PRO A 359 4.83 24.96 30.27
N LEU A 360 5.87 25.73 29.99
CA LEU A 360 7.19 25.58 30.63
C LEU A 360 7.18 26.13 32.06
N GLU A 361 6.32 27.13 32.30
CA GLU A 361 6.23 27.87 33.55
C GLU A 361 5.18 27.25 34.47
N ARG A 362 5.42 27.31 35.79
CA ARG A 362 4.39 26.98 36.78
C ARG A 362 3.28 28.02 36.69
N ALA A 363 2.03 27.58 36.54
CA ALA A 363 0.88 28.47 36.50
C ALA A 363 0.41 28.81 37.93
N LEU A 364 0.20 30.10 38.19
CA LEU A 364 -0.45 30.61 39.38
C LEU A 364 -1.84 31.12 39.04
N ALA A 365 -2.79 30.97 39.96
CA ALA A 365 -4.14 31.48 39.75
C ALA A 365 -4.13 32.98 39.40
N ASN A 366 -4.91 33.37 38.38
CA ASN A 366 -5.03 34.75 37.89
C ASN A 366 -3.72 35.39 37.37
N ARG A 367 -2.66 34.61 37.16
CA ARG A 367 -1.42 35.11 36.54
C ARG A 367 -1.35 34.72 35.06
N PRO A 368 -0.77 35.58 34.20
CA PRO A 368 -0.57 35.27 32.79
C PRO A 368 0.35 34.06 32.60
N VAL A 369 -0.02 33.14 31.71
CA VAL A 369 0.75 31.97 31.30
C VAL A 369 0.97 32.03 29.79
N LYS A 370 2.23 31.90 29.35
CA LYS A 370 2.58 31.86 27.93
C LYS A 370 2.44 30.44 27.38
N LEU A 371 1.48 30.25 26.48
CA LEU A 371 1.37 29.06 25.66
C LEU A 371 2.17 29.24 24.37
N ARG A 372 2.93 28.21 24.00
CA ARG A 372 3.77 28.20 22.79
C ARG A 372 3.42 26.99 21.94
N GLY A 373 3.73 27.07 20.67
CA GLY A 373 3.54 25.94 19.78
C GLY A 373 3.95 26.26 18.36
N PHE A 374 3.57 25.37 17.47
CA PHE A 374 3.95 25.39 16.06
C PHE A 374 2.81 24.91 15.17
N VAL A 375 2.64 25.58 14.04
CA VAL A 375 1.69 25.18 12.99
C VAL A 375 2.42 25.11 11.65
N ARG A 376 2.15 24.05 10.88
CA ARG A 376 2.66 23.91 9.51
C ARG A 376 1.55 23.56 8.53
N GLY A 377 1.48 24.34 7.45
CA GLY A 377 0.60 24.07 6.30
C GLY A 377 -0.89 24.24 6.59
N LEU A 378 -1.26 24.96 7.65
CA LEU A 378 -2.63 25.26 8.03
C LEU A 378 -2.80 26.77 8.24
N THR A 379 -3.98 27.26 7.90
CA THR A 379 -4.41 28.65 8.11
C THR A 379 -5.70 28.67 8.94
N LYS A 380 -6.12 29.86 9.40
CA LYS A 380 -7.34 30.03 10.21
C LYS A 380 -7.35 29.14 11.46
N VAL A 381 -6.19 29.03 12.11
CA VAL A 381 -6.02 28.27 13.35
C VAL A 381 -6.55 29.10 14.50
N ARG A 382 -7.25 28.45 15.43
CA ARG A 382 -7.78 29.06 16.64
C ARG A 382 -7.28 28.31 17.87
N LEU A 383 -7.08 29.06 18.95
CA LEU A 383 -6.90 28.51 20.28
C LEU A 383 -8.29 28.30 20.87
N GLU A 384 -8.59 27.08 21.28
CA GLU A 384 -9.79 26.73 22.03
C GLU A 384 -9.44 26.42 23.47
N GLN A 385 -10.37 26.63 24.39
CA GLN A 385 -10.25 26.28 25.80
C GLN A 385 -11.44 25.44 26.26
N GLN A 386 -11.19 24.66 27.32
CA GLN A 386 -12.16 23.87 28.05
C GLN A 386 -11.87 24.04 29.54
N VAL A 387 -12.78 24.70 30.26
CA VAL A 387 -12.63 24.94 31.71
C VAL A 387 -13.25 23.77 32.47
N ALA A 388 -12.51 23.17 33.40
CA ALA A 388 -12.99 22.07 34.27
C ALA A 388 -13.71 20.93 33.53
N GLY A 389 -13.29 20.61 32.29
CA GLY A 389 -13.89 19.54 31.49
C GLY A 389 -15.20 19.88 30.78
N GLY A 390 -15.62 21.16 30.76
CA GLY A 390 -16.83 21.63 30.08
C GLY A 390 -16.77 21.58 28.55
N THR A 391 -17.44 22.51 27.86
CA THR A 391 -17.42 22.56 26.39
C THR A 391 -16.20 23.32 25.85
N TRP A 392 -15.74 22.95 24.66
CA TRP A 392 -14.69 23.67 23.96
C TRP A 392 -15.23 24.99 23.40
N THR A 393 -14.60 26.10 23.79
CA THR A 393 -14.94 27.45 23.31
C THR A 393 -13.73 28.09 22.65
N THR A 394 -13.96 28.91 21.63
CA THR A 394 -12.87 29.62 20.95
C THR A 394 -12.38 30.77 21.83
N VAL A 395 -11.09 30.80 22.11
CA VAL A 395 -10.43 31.90 22.83
C VAL A 395 -10.09 33.02 21.86
N ARG A 396 -9.32 32.70 20.80
CA ARG A 396 -8.88 33.65 19.78
C ARG A 396 -8.26 32.96 18.57
N PRO A 397 -8.18 33.63 17.41
CA PRO A 397 -7.32 33.22 16.31
C PRO A 397 -5.83 33.19 16.72
N VAL A 398 -5.07 32.25 16.16
CA VAL A 398 -3.61 32.15 16.38
C VAL A 398 -2.88 32.77 15.19
N LYS A 399 -2.08 33.81 15.46
CA LYS A 399 -1.15 34.39 14.50
C LYS A 399 0.20 33.70 14.63
N THR A 400 0.71 33.17 13.52
CA THR A 400 2.02 32.49 13.47
C THR A 400 3.06 33.37 12.80
N ARG A 401 4.31 33.22 13.22
CA ARG A 401 5.48 33.76 12.51
C ARG A 401 5.70 33.01 11.19
N ALA A 402 6.64 33.49 10.37
CA ALA A 402 7.00 32.85 9.10
C ALA A 402 7.48 31.39 9.27
N ASP A 403 8.14 31.11 10.40
CA ASP A 403 8.59 29.76 10.76
C ASP A 403 7.47 28.90 11.37
N GLY A 404 6.22 29.37 11.38
CA GLY A 404 5.06 28.65 11.93
C GLY A 404 4.95 28.67 13.46
N ARG A 405 5.93 29.22 14.19
CA ARG A 405 5.86 29.31 15.66
C ARG A 405 4.93 30.42 16.10
N PHE A 406 4.35 30.27 17.28
CA PHE A 406 3.53 31.31 17.91
C PHE A 406 3.71 31.33 19.43
N THR A 407 3.24 32.40 20.05
CA THR A 407 3.08 32.51 21.50
C THR A 407 1.77 33.24 21.78
N VAL A 408 0.97 32.70 22.70
CA VAL A 408 -0.29 33.31 23.16
C VAL A 408 -0.29 33.33 24.68
N THR A 409 -0.68 34.46 25.26
CA THR A 409 -0.84 34.61 26.71
C THR A 409 -2.29 34.33 27.10
N VAL A 410 -2.48 33.50 28.14
CA VAL A 410 -3.79 33.18 28.74
C VAL A 410 -3.72 33.36 30.25
N THR A 411 -4.85 33.62 30.91
CA THR A 411 -4.92 33.84 32.37
C THR A 411 -5.95 32.89 32.99
N PRO A 412 -5.61 31.60 33.20
CA PRO A 412 -6.55 30.62 33.72
C PRO A 412 -6.84 30.85 35.21
N ARG A 413 -8.13 30.89 35.57
CA ARG A 413 -8.57 30.95 36.98
C ARG A 413 -8.70 29.58 37.64
N ARG A 414 -9.00 28.57 36.83
CA ARG A 414 -9.19 27.16 37.23
C ARG A 414 -8.41 26.26 36.28
N ALA A 415 -8.34 24.97 36.58
CA ALA A 415 -7.81 23.98 35.65
C ALA A 415 -8.48 24.13 34.27
N THR A 416 -7.68 24.51 33.27
CA THR A 416 -8.16 24.84 31.93
C THR A 416 -7.32 24.09 30.91
N SER A 417 -7.99 23.32 30.06
CA SER A 417 -7.37 22.64 28.93
C SER A 417 -7.43 23.53 27.70
N TYR A 418 -6.32 23.60 26.97
CA TYR A 418 -6.21 24.36 25.73
C TYR A 418 -5.85 23.43 24.58
N ARG A 419 -6.35 23.72 23.38
CA ARG A 419 -5.93 23.02 22.16
C ARG A 419 -5.93 23.97 20.97
N LEU A 420 -5.17 23.60 19.95
CA LEU A 420 -5.28 24.23 18.63
C LEU A 420 -6.37 23.53 17.82
N ALA A 421 -7.16 24.30 17.09
CA ALA A 421 -8.17 23.78 16.20
C ALA A 421 -8.25 24.57 14.89
N THR A 422 -8.78 23.90 13.89
CA THR A 422 -9.21 24.45 12.60
C THR A 422 -10.61 23.90 12.32
N ARG A 423 -11.26 24.34 11.23
CA ARG A 423 -12.51 23.71 10.79
C ARG A 423 -12.38 22.21 10.49
N ARG A 424 -11.17 21.72 10.16
CA ARG A 424 -10.93 20.35 9.70
C ARG A 424 -10.38 19.41 10.77
N ALA A 425 -9.80 19.93 11.84
CA ALA A 425 -9.18 19.11 12.89
C ALA A 425 -8.92 19.91 14.16
N ALA A 426 -8.84 19.22 15.29
CA ALA A 426 -8.34 19.72 16.55
C ALA A 426 -7.14 18.88 17.03
N GLY A 427 -6.17 19.53 17.67
CA GLY A 427 -5.02 18.91 18.29
C GLY A 427 -5.29 18.37 19.68
N GLY A 428 -4.26 17.75 20.26
CA GLY A 428 -4.29 17.29 21.65
C GLY A 428 -4.42 18.45 22.63
N ALA A 429 -5.04 18.18 23.77
CA ALA A 429 -5.22 19.17 24.82
C ALA A 429 -3.97 19.28 25.71
N VAL A 430 -3.64 20.50 26.09
CA VAL A 430 -2.63 20.84 27.09
C VAL A 430 -3.34 21.50 28.27
N THR A 431 -3.28 20.88 29.45
CA THR A 431 -3.94 21.40 30.64
C THR A 431 -3.01 22.28 31.46
N VAL A 432 -3.47 23.49 31.74
CA VAL A 432 -2.86 24.40 32.71
C VAL A 432 -3.64 24.25 34.02
N LYS A 433 -2.95 23.86 35.10
CA LYS A 433 -3.51 23.77 36.45
C LYS A 433 -2.89 24.88 37.30
N PRO A 434 -3.60 26.01 37.50
CA PRO A 434 -3.12 27.06 38.39
C PRO A 434 -3.04 26.52 39.82
N ARG A 435 -1.93 26.79 40.50
CA ARG A 435 -1.80 26.59 41.94
C ARG A 435 -2.26 27.82 42.71
#